data_AF-A0A9X0Z0N0-F1
#
_entry.id   AF-A0A9X0Z0N0-F1
#
_cell.length_a   1.000
_cell.length_b   1.000
_cell.length_c   1.000
_cell.angle_alpha   90.00
_cell.angle_beta   90.00
_cell.angle_gamma   90.00
#
_symmetry.space_group_name_H-M   'P 1'
#
loop_
_entity.id
_entity.type
_entity.pdbx_description
1 polymer ?
#
loop_
_entity_poly.entity_id
_entity_poly.type
_entity_poly.pdbx_seq_one_letter_code
_entity_poly.pdbx_strand_id
1 'polypeptide(L)'
;MKRLFTNLLVVMLALVITACQSEEAISFSDGQLEEALRGEIEKPDGELYETDFDELVELDLSGLGISDLTGMEVMDGLETLSLEDNDINDFSLLKDLEGLEEVNVMNNPIDEEHQALFDELAEQGVVVHFTEETEVVGSPDGPGGFLWKVENGDTTVYLQGTIHAGTEDFYPLNEKIEDAYREADVVVPEIDITDLNVMEVQQLTMDLGVYEDGTTIEDHIPEDVYSELATTLDELGLPLQMVENFKPWFLSSTIQQLMTEQLGFMHGVDQYFLDRATQDDKEIIALETVEEQLSIFADTSDDYQIQMLEDSLVDIDDYEQDMLELFSLYKEGDVDELLTTLTDAEVEPSAEEQAFMEALNDERNFGMADTIAEFLEEDNGDTYFVIVGSLHLIMEPHVVSILEDEGYEVEHVY
;
A
#
# COMPACT_ATOMS: atom_id res chain seq x y z
N MET A 1 17.29 22.13 80.43
CA MET A 1 17.20 20.88 79.65
C MET A 1 15.81 20.23 79.59
N LYS A 2 14.91 20.40 80.57
CA LYS A 2 13.55 19.80 80.51
C LYS A 2 12.53 20.48 79.58
N ARG A 3 12.79 21.69 79.06
CA ARG A 3 11.91 22.37 78.08
C ARG A 3 12.31 22.14 76.61
N LEU A 4 13.52 21.65 76.34
CA LEU A 4 13.92 21.26 74.98
C LEU A 4 13.42 19.85 74.62
N PHE A 5 13.34 18.94 75.59
CA PHE A 5 12.89 17.57 75.37
C PHE A 5 11.37 17.44 75.11
N THR A 6 10.55 18.33 75.70
CA THR A 6 9.09 18.30 75.48
C THR A 6 8.69 18.92 74.14
N ASN A 7 9.44 19.89 73.63
CA ASN A 7 9.19 20.47 72.30
C ASN A 7 9.73 19.58 71.17
N LEU A 8 10.78 18.79 71.41
CA LEU A 8 11.28 17.83 70.41
C LEU A 8 10.34 16.62 70.27
N LEU A 9 9.68 16.18 71.36
CA LEU A 9 8.72 15.08 71.33
C LEU A 9 7.39 15.49 70.66
N VAL A 10 6.95 16.74 70.81
CA VAL A 10 5.73 17.26 70.18
C VAL A 10 5.95 17.58 68.69
N VAL A 11 7.17 17.97 68.29
CA VAL A 11 7.54 18.16 66.88
C VAL A 11 7.79 16.82 66.17
N MET A 12 8.33 15.80 66.85
CA MET A 12 8.39 14.44 66.30
C MET A 12 7.02 13.77 66.21
N LEU A 13 6.09 14.01 67.15
CA LEU A 13 4.73 13.48 67.07
C LEU A 13 3.89 14.24 66.03
N ALA A 14 4.15 15.53 65.80
CA ALA A 14 3.54 16.28 64.71
C ALA A 14 4.08 15.85 63.34
N LEU A 15 5.38 15.54 63.22
CA LEU A 15 5.97 15.00 61.98
C LEU A 15 5.54 13.55 61.65
N VAL A 16 5.08 12.78 62.64
CA VAL A 16 4.51 11.44 62.41
C VAL A 16 3.01 11.50 62.09
N ILE A 17 2.32 12.61 62.41
CA ILE A 17 0.89 12.78 62.07
C ILE A 17 0.71 13.44 60.68
N THR A 18 1.72 14.13 60.13
CA THR A 18 1.68 14.63 58.75
C THR A 18 2.14 13.61 57.70
N ALA A 19 2.64 12.44 58.10
CA ALA A 19 3.08 11.36 57.20
C ALA A 19 2.10 10.16 57.16
N CYS A 20 0.84 10.40 57.56
CA CYS A 20 -0.28 9.47 57.41
C CYS A 20 -1.49 10.28 56.94
N GLN A 21 -1.38 10.91 55.78
CA GLN A 21 -2.54 10.93 54.89
C GLN A 21 -2.47 9.57 54.20
N SER A 22 -3.47 8.72 54.41
CA SER A 22 -3.63 7.54 53.55
C SER A 22 -3.92 8.09 52.16
N GLU A 23 -3.02 7.84 51.20
CA GLU A 23 -3.35 8.00 49.78
C GLU A 23 -4.61 7.18 49.50
N GLU A 24 -5.54 7.78 48.78
CA GLU A 24 -6.79 7.12 48.40
C GLU A 24 -6.45 6.12 47.30
N ALA A 25 -6.88 4.86 47.49
CA ALA A 25 -6.63 3.83 46.50
C ALA A 25 -7.41 4.16 45.22
N ILE A 26 -6.74 4.05 44.08
CA ILE A 26 -7.33 4.26 42.76
C ILE A 26 -8.21 3.05 42.42
N SER A 27 -9.34 3.33 41.79
CA SER A 27 -10.25 2.31 41.27
C SER A 27 -10.39 2.51 39.78
N PHE A 28 -10.13 1.45 39.02
CA PHE A 28 -10.36 1.41 37.57
C PHE A 28 -11.74 0.83 37.30
N SER A 29 -12.46 1.40 36.34
CA SER A 29 -13.79 0.91 35.93
C SER A 29 -13.69 -0.27 34.95
N ASP A 30 -12.64 -0.27 34.12
CA ASP A 30 -12.35 -1.34 33.16
C ASP A 30 -11.30 -2.30 33.73
N GLY A 31 -11.63 -3.58 33.74
CA GLY A 31 -10.74 -4.62 34.26
C GLY A 31 -9.55 -4.91 33.34
N GLN A 32 -9.69 -4.70 32.03
CA GLN A 32 -8.59 -4.89 31.07
C GLN A 32 -7.58 -3.76 31.21
N LEU A 33 -8.05 -2.54 31.43
CA LEU A 33 -7.20 -1.40 31.76
C LEU A 33 -6.40 -1.64 33.06
N GLU A 34 -7.07 -2.07 34.14
CA GLU A 34 -6.38 -2.36 35.41
C GLU A 34 -5.34 -3.48 35.23
N GLU A 35 -5.68 -4.55 34.51
CA GLU A 35 -4.76 -5.68 34.27
C GLU A 35 -3.52 -5.24 33.46
N ALA A 36 -3.72 -4.44 32.41
CA ALA A 36 -2.64 -3.91 31.58
C ALA A 36 -1.69 -3.04 32.39
N LEU A 37 -2.24 -2.07 33.14
CA LEU A 37 -1.47 -1.16 33.98
C LEU A 37 -0.68 -1.92 35.05
N ARG A 38 -1.29 -2.92 35.70
CA ARG A 38 -0.59 -3.78 36.68
C ARG A 38 0.57 -4.55 36.06
N GLY A 39 0.43 -4.95 34.79
CA GLY A 39 1.51 -5.55 34.01
C GLY A 39 2.68 -4.59 33.84
N GLU A 40 2.38 -3.36 33.45
CA GLU A 40 3.37 -2.32 33.18
C GLU A 40 4.16 -1.92 34.42
N ILE A 41 3.48 -1.70 35.56
CA ILE A 41 4.14 -1.34 36.83
C ILE A 41 4.67 -2.54 37.63
N GLU A 42 4.62 -3.75 37.06
CA GLU A 42 5.00 -5.02 37.70
C GLU A 42 4.33 -5.28 39.08
N LYS A 43 3.06 -4.85 39.25
CA LYS A 43 2.31 -4.93 40.53
C LYS A 43 0.98 -5.70 40.39
N PRO A 44 1.04 -7.04 40.41
CA PRO A 44 -0.13 -7.89 40.12
C PRO A 44 -1.21 -7.89 41.21
N ASP A 45 -0.86 -7.52 42.45
CA ASP A 45 -1.77 -7.60 43.60
C ASP A 45 -1.67 -6.35 44.49
N GLY A 46 -2.76 -6.06 45.22
CA GLY A 46 -2.83 -4.99 46.21
C GLY A 46 -3.45 -3.69 45.70
N GLU A 47 -3.62 -2.73 46.60
CA GLU A 47 -4.15 -1.40 46.28
C GLU A 47 -3.15 -0.63 45.40
N LEU A 48 -3.69 0.09 44.41
CA LEU A 48 -2.95 0.97 43.50
C LEU A 48 -3.11 2.42 43.97
N TYR A 49 -2.03 3.18 43.91
CA TYR A 49 -1.95 4.59 44.31
C TYR A 49 -1.27 5.40 43.20
N GLU A 50 -1.48 6.71 43.19
CA GLU A 50 -0.90 7.64 42.21
C GLU A 50 0.61 7.45 42.06
N THR A 51 1.31 7.30 43.19
CA THR A 51 2.77 7.09 43.23
C THR A 51 3.25 5.80 42.57
N ASP A 52 2.37 4.83 42.26
CA ASP A 52 2.74 3.64 41.50
C ASP A 52 2.98 3.94 40.01
N PHE A 53 2.48 5.08 39.51
CA PHE A 53 2.53 5.47 38.10
C PHE A 53 3.51 6.61 37.80
N ASP A 54 4.17 7.18 38.82
CA ASP A 54 5.10 8.32 38.71
C ASP A 54 6.25 8.14 37.69
N GLU A 55 6.60 6.88 37.36
CA GLU A 55 7.68 6.55 36.43
C GLU A 55 7.19 6.22 35.01
N LEU A 56 5.87 6.17 34.77
CA LEU A 56 5.32 5.93 33.43
C LEU A 56 5.38 7.20 32.58
N VAL A 57 6.05 7.08 31.44
CA VAL A 57 6.21 8.16 30.45
C VAL A 57 5.58 7.77 29.11
N GLU A 58 5.72 6.50 28.72
CA GLU A 58 5.12 5.94 27.52
C GLU A 58 4.26 4.75 27.94
N LEU A 59 3.09 4.58 27.34
CA LEU A 59 2.18 3.49 27.64
C LEU A 59 1.47 3.01 26.36
N ASP A 60 1.58 1.72 26.08
CA ASP A 60 0.88 1.07 24.97
C ASP A 60 -0.25 0.17 25.52
N LEU A 61 -1.49 0.54 25.20
CA LEU A 61 -2.71 -0.19 25.55
C LEU A 61 -3.45 -0.68 24.31
N SER A 62 -2.77 -0.83 23.18
CA SER A 62 -3.39 -1.14 21.90
C SER A 62 -3.95 -2.56 21.85
N GLY A 63 -5.11 -2.78 21.23
CA GLY A 63 -5.66 -4.11 20.98
C GLY A 63 -6.13 -4.87 22.22
N LEU A 64 -6.37 -4.18 23.34
CA LEU A 64 -6.69 -4.79 24.62
C LEU A 64 -8.19 -4.92 24.90
N GLY A 65 -9.07 -4.36 24.04
CA GLY A 65 -10.52 -4.36 24.24
C GLY A 65 -10.95 -3.51 25.44
N ILE A 66 -10.25 -2.42 25.71
CA ILE A 66 -10.59 -1.42 26.73
C ILE A 66 -11.78 -0.60 26.26
N SER A 67 -12.65 -0.21 27.18
CA SER A 67 -13.85 0.57 26.89
C SER A 67 -14.05 1.79 27.80
N ASP A 68 -13.32 1.87 28.92
CA ASP A 68 -13.45 2.95 29.91
C ASP A 68 -12.07 3.29 30.51
N LEU A 69 -11.68 4.56 30.39
CA LEU A 69 -10.38 5.09 30.84
C LEU A 69 -10.38 5.55 32.30
N THR A 70 -11.51 5.48 33.02
CA THR A 70 -11.64 5.94 34.41
C THR A 70 -10.57 5.31 35.30
N GLY A 71 -9.83 6.14 36.03
CA GLY A 71 -8.70 5.76 36.88
C GLY A 71 -7.35 6.22 36.33
N MET A 72 -7.28 6.63 35.06
CA MET A 72 -6.06 7.16 34.44
C MET A 72 -5.77 8.63 34.80
N GLU A 73 -6.69 9.35 35.43
CA GLU A 73 -6.56 10.79 35.76
C GLU A 73 -5.35 11.13 36.66
N VAL A 74 -4.69 10.12 37.22
CA VAL A 74 -3.54 10.26 38.11
C VAL A 74 -2.19 10.18 37.38
N MET A 75 -2.20 9.90 36.07
CA MET A 75 -0.98 9.61 35.28
C MET A 75 -0.43 10.87 34.62
N ASP A 76 -0.26 11.95 35.40
CA ASP A 76 0.16 13.26 34.91
C ASP A 76 1.57 13.26 34.26
N GLY A 77 2.37 12.22 34.51
CA GLY A 77 3.71 12.06 33.93
C GLY A 77 3.75 11.39 32.55
N LEU A 78 2.60 10.93 32.04
CA LEU A 78 2.51 10.21 30.78
C LEU A 78 2.60 11.18 29.60
N GLU A 79 3.60 10.99 28.73
CA GLU A 79 3.89 11.81 27.54
C GLU A 79 3.33 11.18 26.26
N THR A 80 3.40 9.84 26.12
CA THR A 80 2.92 9.12 24.94
C THR A 80 1.98 7.99 25.32
N LEU A 81 0.83 7.92 24.65
CA LEU A 81 -0.20 6.91 24.91
C LEU A 81 -0.74 6.31 23.61
N SER A 82 -0.70 4.99 23.46
CA SER A 82 -1.44 4.28 22.42
C SER A 82 -2.69 3.61 22.97
N LEU A 83 -3.84 3.94 22.41
CA LEU A 83 -5.16 3.37 22.68
C LEU A 83 -5.76 2.69 21.44
N GLU A 84 -4.95 2.48 20.40
CA GLU A 84 -5.38 1.91 19.12
C GLU A 84 -6.11 0.56 19.28
N ASP A 85 -7.04 0.24 18.40
CA ASP A 85 -7.73 -1.06 18.36
C ASP A 85 -8.45 -1.42 19.68
N ASN A 86 -9.24 -0.48 20.22
CA ASN A 86 -10.05 -0.69 21.44
C ASN A 86 -11.54 -0.34 21.21
N ASP A 87 -12.35 -0.44 22.27
CA ASP A 87 -13.79 -0.16 22.25
C ASP A 87 -14.12 1.18 22.97
N ILE A 88 -13.19 2.14 22.98
CA ILE A 88 -13.31 3.41 23.73
C ILE A 88 -14.13 4.42 22.90
N ASN A 89 -15.13 5.04 23.54
CA ASN A 89 -15.96 6.09 22.93
C ASN A 89 -16.03 7.38 23.78
N ASP A 90 -15.29 7.44 24.87
CA ASP A 90 -15.19 8.63 25.71
C ASP A 90 -13.73 8.90 26.01
N PHE A 91 -13.15 9.81 25.24
CA PHE A 91 -11.77 10.25 25.38
C PHE A 91 -11.64 11.52 26.24
N SER A 92 -12.73 11.96 26.90
CA SER A 92 -12.76 13.26 27.59
C SER A 92 -11.71 13.39 28.69
N LEU A 93 -11.30 12.27 29.28
CA LEU A 93 -10.24 12.16 30.30
C LEU A 93 -8.87 12.60 29.80
N LEU A 94 -8.57 12.44 28.50
CA LEU A 94 -7.25 12.78 27.93
C LEU A 94 -6.89 14.26 28.15
N LYS A 95 -7.88 15.12 28.34
CA LYS A 95 -7.68 16.55 28.61
C LYS A 95 -7.12 16.85 30.00
N ASP A 96 -7.30 15.92 30.93
CA ASP A 96 -6.85 16.09 32.30
C ASP A 96 -5.41 15.55 32.49
N LEU A 97 -4.84 14.86 31.48
CA LEU A 97 -3.46 14.36 31.49
C LEU A 97 -2.49 15.50 31.10
N GLU A 98 -2.04 16.27 32.09
CA GLU A 98 -1.25 17.49 31.85
C GLU A 98 0.10 17.24 31.14
N GLY A 99 0.65 16.03 31.21
CA GLY A 99 1.91 15.63 30.56
C GLY A 99 1.79 15.10 29.14
N LEU A 100 0.57 14.85 28.64
CA LEU A 100 0.37 14.15 27.37
C LEU A 100 0.84 15.00 26.19
N GLU A 101 1.75 14.47 25.38
CA GLU A 101 2.27 15.11 24.16
C GLU A 101 1.73 14.43 22.90
N GLU A 102 1.48 13.12 22.95
CA GLU A 102 1.04 12.34 21.81
C GLU A 102 0.08 11.21 22.22
N VAL A 103 -1.00 11.05 21.45
CA VAL A 103 -1.96 9.96 21.66
C VAL A 103 -2.45 9.37 20.34
N ASN A 104 -2.42 8.04 20.26
CA ASN A 104 -3.04 7.28 19.18
C ASN A 104 -4.37 6.70 19.65
N VAL A 105 -5.48 7.06 19.00
CA VAL A 105 -6.84 6.58 19.29
C VAL A 105 -7.48 5.89 18.09
N MET A 106 -6.70 5.54 17.06
CA MET A 106 -7.19 4.89 15.85
C MET A 106 -7.96 3.60 16.15
N ASN A 107 -8.82 3.20 15.22
CA ASN A 107 -9.62 1.97 15.30
C ASN A 107 -10.45 1.81 16.58
N ASN A 108 -10.87 2.93 17.18
CA ASN A 108 -11.89 2.98 18.22
C ASN A 108 -13.24 3.46 17.64
N PRO A 109 -14.37 3.27 18.36
CA PRO A 109 -15.69 3.82 18.01
C PRO A 109 -15.78 5.37 17.99
N ILE A 110 -15.09 6.00 17.04
CA ILE A 110 -15.01 7.45 16.84
C ILE A 110 -16.05 7.91 15.81
N ASP A 111 -16.68 9.05 16.07
CA ASP A 111 -17.63 9.71 15.19
C ASP A 111 -17.45 11.24 15.21
N GLU A 112 -18.30 11.97 14.45
CA GLU A 112 -18.24 13.43 14.34
C GLU A 112 -18.36 14.18 15.68
N GLU A 113 -18.92 13.56 16.73
CA GLU A 113 -19.05 14.21 18.05
C GLU A 113 -17.68 14.38 18.76
N HIS A 114 -16.68 13.60 18.34
CA HIS A 114 -15.34 13.59 18.93
C HIS A 114 -14.42 14.67 18.38
N GLN A 115 -14.71 15.23 17.20
CA GLN A 115 -13.84 16.21 16.54
C GLN A 115 -13.50 17.40 17.44
N ALA A 116 -14.51 17.94 18.14
CA ALA A 116 -14.31 19.10 19.01
C ALA A 116 -13.37 18.82 20.19
N LEU A 117 -13.31 17.57 20.65
CA LEU A 117 -12.39 17.13 21.71
C LEU A 117 -10.96 17.01 21.17
N PHE A 118 -10.78 16.41 19.98
CA PHE A 118 -9.46 16.28 19.37
C PHE A 118 -8.87 17.64 18.99
N ASP A 119 -9.69 18.57 18.51
CA ASP A 119 -9.29 19.97 18.29
C ASP A 119 -8.81 20.62 19.60
N GLU A 120 -9.52 20.38 20.71
CA GLU A 120 -9.17 20.93 22.04
C GLU A 120 -7.86 20.33 22.57
N LEU A 121 -7.57 19.06 22.29
CA LEU A 121 -6.29 18.41 22.63
C LEU A 121 -5.14 18.98 21.76
N ALA A 122 -5.37 19.15 20.46
CA ALA A 122 -4.41 19.77 19.55
C ALA A 122 -4.07 21.22 19.96
N GLU A 123 -5.06 22.00 20.41
CA GLU A 123 -4.85 23.34 20.96
C GLU A 123 -3.99 23.34 22.24
N GLN A 124 -3.97 22.23 22.99
CA GLN A 124 -3.10 22.04 24.15
C GLN A 124 -1.68 21.58 23.77
N GLY A 125 -1.45 21.29 22.49
CA GLY A 125 -0.17 20.82 21.97
C GLY A 125 -0.05 19.31 21.91
N VAL A 126 -1.14 18.57 22.11
CA VAL A 126 -1.17 17.11 21.98
C VAL A 126 -1.31 16.73 20.50
N VAL A 127 -0.45 15.87 19.99
CA VAL A 127 -0.62 15.24 18.68
C VAL A 127 -1.63 14.10 18.83
N VAL A 128 -2.74 14.15 18.11
CA VAL A 128 -3.81 13.15 18.19
C VAL A 128 -3.88 12.40 16.86
N HIS A 129 -3.59 11.11 16.87
CA HIS A 129 -3.79 10.21 15.72
C HIS A 129 -5.16 9.53 15.86
N PHE A 130 -6.17 10.06 15.16
CA PHE A 130 -7.56 9.57 15.24
C PHE A 130 -8.17 9.18 13.89
N THR A 131 -7.42 9.44 12.82
CA THR A 131 -7.63 8.95 11.46
C THR A 131 -6.28 8.43 10.97
N GLU A 132 -6.27 7.60 9.94
CA GLU A 132 -5.05 7.43 9.15
C GLU A 132 -4.74 8.79 8.51
N GLU A 133 -3.94 9.64 9.19
CA GLU A 133 -3.23 10.71 8.49
C GLU A 133 -2.13 10.03 7.68
N THR A 134 -2.52 9.52 6.51
CA THR A 134 -1.56 9.22 5.47
C THR A 134 -0.93 10.54 5.05
N GLU A 135 0.36 10.72 5.30
CA GLU A 135 1.14 11.76 4.64
C GLU A 135 0.85 11.64 3.14
N VAL A 136 0.09 12.59 2.59
CA VAL A 136 -0.23 12.62 1.18
C VAL A 136 1.06 12.90 0.42
N VAL A 137 1.69 11.87 -0.14
CA VAL A 137 2.85 12.01 -1.00
C VAL A 137 2.36 12.23 -2.43
N GLY A 138 2.55 13.42 -2.99
CA GLY A 138 2.10 13.76 -4.35
C GLY A 138 1.56 15.18 -4.45
N SER A 139 0.54 15.39 -5.28
CA SER A 139 -0.15 16.68 -5.34
C SER A 139 -0.91 16.96 -4.03
N PRO A 140 -1.34 18.21 -3.75
CA PRO A 140 -2.20 18.53 -2.61
C PRO A 140 -3.50 17.71 -2.52
N ASP A 141 -3.87 17.01 -3.60
CA ASP A 141 -5.06 16.17 -3.69
C ASP A 141 -4.73 14.65 -3.72
N GLY A 142 -3.45 14.22 -3.74
CA GLY A 142 -3.04 12.80 -3.75
C GLY A 142 -2.05 12.38 -4.87
N PRO A 143 -1.35 11.24 -4.73
CA PRO A 143 -0.57 10.60 -5.80
C PRO A 143 -1.45 9.92 -6.87
N GLY A 144 -0.89 9.74 -8.07
CA GLY A 144 -1.38 8.84 -9.12
C GLY A 144 -2.62 9.41 -9.81
N GLY A 145 -2.46 10.06 -10.97
CA GLY A 145 -3.55 10.79 -11.62
C GLY A 145 -3.65 10.54 -13.11
N PHE A 146 -4.31 9.43 -13.44
CA PHE A 146 -4.72 9.05 -14.79
C PHE A 146 -6.11 8.43 -14.70
N LEU A 147 -7.09 9.25 -14.31
CA LEU A 147 -8.47 8.81 -14.19
C LEU A 147 -9.33 9.45 -15.29
N TRP A 148 -9.95 8.61 -16.10
CA TRP A 148 -10.98 9.03 -17.04
C TRP A 148 -12.33 8.43 -16.68
N LYS A 149 -13.38 9.06 -17.18
CA LYS A 149 -14.75 8.61 -17.03
C LYS A 149 -15.44 8.61 -18.38
N VAL A 150 -16.19 7.54 -18.65
CA VAL A 150 -17.04 7.39 -19.81
C VAL A 150 -18.44 7.04 -19.34
N GLU A 151 -19.46 7.73 -19.86
CA GLU A 151 -20.86 7.47 -19.53
C GLU A 151 -21.64 7.14 -20.81
N ASN A 152 -22.46 6.09 -20.74
CA ASN A 152 -23.44 5.77 -21.78
C ASN A 152 -24.74 5.29 -21.16
N GLY A 153 -25.82 6.05 -21.35
CA GLY A 153 -27.10 5.76 -20.70
C GLY A 153 -26.99 5.91 -19.17
N ASP A 154 -27.34 4.84 -18.45
CA ASP A 154 -27.19 4.77 -16.99
C ASP A 154 -25.87 4.08 -16.57
N THR A 155 -25.05 3.62 -17.52
CA THR A 155 -23.79 2.90 -17.26
C THR A 155 -22.61 3.87 -17.18
N THR A 156 -21.74 3.67 -16.19
CA THR A 156 -20.52 4.47 -15.99
C THR A 156 -19.29 3.55 -16.02
N VAL A 157 -18.26 3.96 -16.74
CA VAL A 157 -16.95 3.30 -16.74
C VAL A 157 -15.88 4.30 -16.33
N TYR A 158 -15.19 4.01 -15.23
CA TYR A 158 -13.96 4.69 -14.83
C TYR A 158 -12.76 3.92 -15.39
N LEU A 159 -11.81 4.62 -16.01
CA LEU A 159 -10.57 4.08 -16.55
C LEU A 159 -9.42 4.62 -15.71
N GLN A 160 -8.83 3.78 -14.87
CA GLN A 160 -7.71 4.13 -14.00
C GLN A 160 -6.41 3.54 -14.55
N GLY A 161 -5.45 4.42 -14.83
CA GLY A 161 -4.08 4.04 -15.18
C GLY A 161 -3.32 3.54 -13.95
N THR A 162 -2.67 2.39 -14.04
CA THR A 162 -1.93 1.79 -12.93
C THR A 162 -0.44 1.66 -13.23
N ILE A 163 0.33 1.41 -12.16
CA ILE A 163 1.71 0.94 -12.22
C ILE A 163 1.83 -0.30 -11.36
N HIS A 164 2.46 -1.35 -11.90
CA HIS A 164 2.52 -2.69 -11.30
C HIS A 164 3.44 -2.81 -10.07
N ALA A 165 4.29 -1.82 -9.87
CA ALA A 165 5.22 -1.73 -8.76
C ALA A 165 5.05 -0.38 -8.07
N GLY A 166 5.33 -0.35 -6.78
CA GLY A 166 5.14 0.85 -5.98
C GLY A 166 5.53 0.64 -4.53
N THR A 167 5.43 1.72 -3.77
CA THR A 167 5.74 1.79 -2.34
C THR A 167 4.48 2.11 -1.55
N GLU A 168 4.47 1.83 -0.24
CA GLU A 168 3.30 2.08 0.62
C GLU A 168 2.86 3.55 0.62
N ASP A 169 3.78 4.49 0.37
CA ASP A 169 3.52 5.93 0.31
C ASP A 169 2.69 6.37 -0.92
N PHE A 170 2.30 5.45 -1.80
CA PHE A 170 1.33 5.72 -2.86
C PHE A 170 -0.10 5.83 -2.34
N TYR A 171 -0.37 5.33 -1.12
CA TYR A 171 -1.74 5.11 -0.67
C TYR A 171 -2.11 5.96 0.55
N PRO A 172 -3.40 6.36 0.66
CA PRO A 172 -4.45 6.22 -0.35
C PRO A 172 -4.14 7.08 -1.59
N LEU A 173 -4.73 6.69 -2.72
CA LEU A 173 -4.63 7.50 -3.94
C LEU A 173 -5.53 8.74 -3.81
N ASN A 174 -5.52 9.61 -4.83
CA ASN A 174 -6.40 10.77 -4.88
C ASN A 174 -7.87 10.42 -4.56
N GLU A 175 -8.53 11.25 -3.76
CA GLU A 175 -9.91 11.00 -3.30
C GLU A 175 -10.89 10.75 -4.46
N LYS A 176 -10.69 11.37 -5.63
CA LYS A 176 -11.54 11.11 -6.80
C LYS A 176 -11.41 9.68 -7.34
N ILE A 177 -10.22 9.09 -7.26
CA ILE A 177 -9.95 7.71 -7.66
C ILE A 177 -10.55 6.76 -6.62
N GLU A 178 -10.33 7.08 -5.34
CA GLU A 178 -10.92 6.35 -4.22
C GLU A 178 -12.44 6.35 -4.31
N ASP A 179 -13.05 7.48 -4.64
CA ASP A 179 -14.50 7.63 -4.84
C ASP A 179 -14.99 6.80 -6.03
N ALA A 180 -14.28 6.85 -7.17
CA ALA A 180 -14.60 6.04 -8.35
C ALA A 180 -14.60 4.54 -8.02
N TYR A 181 -13.59 4.06 -7.28
CA TYR A 181 -13.56 2.67 -6.80
C TYR A 181 -14.73 2.37 -5.85
N ARG A 182 -15.02 3.26 -4.89
CA ARG A 182 -16.13 3.07 -3.92
C ARG A 182 -17.50 3.02 -4.61
N GLU A 183 -17.70 3.83 -5.64
CA GLU A 183 -18.92 3.86 -6.46
C GLU A 183 -19.11 2.62 -7.34
N ALA A 184 -18.03 1.93 -7.70
CA ALA A 184 -18.08 0.82 -8.65
C ALA A 184 -18.80 -0.41 -8.12
N ASP A 185 -19.61 -1.03 -8.97
CA ASP A 185 -20.22 -2.34 -8.74
C ASP A 185 -19.27 -3.47 -9.17
N VAL A 186 -18.45 -3.22 -10.20
CA VAL A 186 -17.55 -4.20 -10.83
C VAL A 186 -16.14 -3.62 -10.97
N VAL A 187 -15.12 -4.40 -10.60
CA VAL A 187 -13.70 -4.08 -10.83
C VAL A 187 -13.18 -4.89 -12.01
N VAL A 188 -12.51 -4.22 -12.94
CA VAL A 188 -12.13 -4.81 -14.23
C VAL A 188 -10.62 -4.67 -14.44
N PRO A 189 -9.81 -5.64 -13.98
CA PRO A 189 -8.37 -5.64 -14.24
C PRO A 189 -8.03 -6.14 -15.65
N GLU A 190 -6.79 -5.94 -16.08
CA GLU A 190 -6.22 -6.68 -17.21
C GLU A 190 -6.31 -8.19 -16.97
N ILE A 191 -5.77 -8.65 -15.83
CA ILE A 191 -5.82 -10.04 -15.38
C ILE A 191 -6.36 -10.08 -13.95
N ASP A 192 -7.27 -11.02 -13.69
CA ASP A 192 -7.64 -11.36 -12.32
C ASP A 192 -6.59 -12.31 -11.72
N ILE A 193 -5.66 -11.72 -10.96
CA ILE A 193 -4.60 -12.47 -10.25
C ILE A 193 -5.10 -13.08 -8.93
N THR A 194 -6.33 -12.79 -8.50
CA THR A 194 -6.89 -13.22 -7.21
C THR A 194 -7.54 -14.60 -7.28
N ASP A 195 -8.02 -15.02 -8.46
CA ASP A 195 -8.61 -16.35 -8.72
C ASP A 195 -7.83 -17.17 -9.77
N LEU A 196 -6.50 -17.20 -9.64
CA LEU A 196 -5.65 -17.98 -10.56
C LEU A 196 -5.56 -19.46 -10.21
N ASN A 197 -5.70 -20.30 -11.23
CA ASN A 197 -5.35 -21.71 -11.13
C ASN A 197 -3.83 -21.91 -11.25
N VAL A 198 -3.16 -22.05 -10.10
CA VAL A 198 -1.69 -22.24 -10.03
C VAL A 198 -1.18 -23.39 -10.90
N MET A 199 -1.95 -24.47 -11.07
CA MET A 199 -1.51 -25.59 -11.93
C MET A 199 -1.55 -25.24 -13.41
N GLU A 200 -2.49 -24.39 -13.81
CA GLU A 200 -2.64 -23.92 -15.19
C GLU A 200 -1.55 -22.91 -15.53
N VAL A 201 -1.32 -21.93 -14.66
CA VAL A 201 -0.20 -20.99 -14.79
C VAL A 201 1.13 -21.72 -14.87
N GLN A 202 1.38 -22.70 -13.98
CA GLN A 202 2.59 -23.51 -14.04
C GLN A 202 2.73 -24.28 -15.36
N GLN A 203 1.64 -24.81 -15.91
CA GLN A 203 1.67 -25.52 -17.18
C GLN A 203 1.99 -24.56 -18.34
N LEU A 204 1.36 -23.38 -18.38
CA LEU A 204 1.64 -22.34 -19.36
C LEU A 204 3.12 -21.90 -19.30
N THR A 205 3.66 -21.69 -18.10
CA THR A 205 5.08 -21.37 -17.93
C THR A 205 5.99 -22.46 -18.49
N MET A 206 5.67 -23.74 -18.28
CA MET A 206 6.46 -24.84 -18.83
C MET A 206 6.35 -24.91 -20.35
N ASP A 207 5.15 -24.71 -20.91
CA ASP A 207 4.90 -24.82 -22.35
C ASP A 207 5.53 -23.65 -23.13
N LEU A 208 5.48 -22.44 -22.58
CA LEU A 208 5.95 -21.22 -23.24
C LEU A 208 7.40 -20.88 -22.88
N GLY A 209 7.79 -21.07 -21.62
CA GLY A 209 9.02 -20.53 -21.04
C GLY A 209 10.19 -21.51 -20.95
N VAL A 210 10.01 -22.81 -21.23
CA VAL A 210 11.06 -23.84 -21.05
C VAL A 210 11.49 -24.43 -22.39
N TYR A 211 12.78 -24.77 -22.53
CA TYR A 211 13.28 -25.54 -23.67
C TYR A 211 12.85 -27.01 -23.61
N GLU A 212 12.18 -27.48 -24.66
CA GLU A 212 11.68 -28.87 -24.75
C GLU A 212 12.65 -29.85 -25.43
N ASP A 213 13.68 -29.36 -26.11
CA ASP A 213 14.63 -30.17 -26.88
C ASP A 213 15.82 -30.69 -26.05
N GLY A 214 15.86 -30.33 -24.77
CA GLY A 214 16.89 -30.70 -23.80
C GLY A 214 18.17 -29.87 -23.87
N THR A 215 18.16 -28.77 -24.64
CA THR A 215 19.17 -27.71 -24.56
C THR A 215 18.92 -26.82 -23.35
N THR A 216 19.91 -25.99 -23.02
CA THR A 216 19.88 -25.05 -21.90
C THR A 216 20.13 -23.63 -22.39
N ILE A 217 19.88 -22.63 -21.55
CA ILE A 217 20.11 -21.21 -21.89
C ILE A 217 21.54 -20.95 -22.40
N GLU A 218 22.55 -21.66 -21.89
CA GLU A 218 23.96 -21.58 -22.33
C GLU A 218 24.13 -21.92 -23.83
N ASP A 219 23.25 -22.76 -24.39
CA ASP A 219 23.32 -23.16 -25.80
C ASP A 219 22.73 -22.10 -26.75
N HIS A 220 21.95 -21.13 -26.23
CA HIS A 220 21.16 -20.19 -27.02
C HIS A 220 21.61 -18.73 -26.91
N ILE A 221 22.39 -18.38 -25.89
CA ILE A 221 22.84 -16.99 -25.68
C ILE A 221 24.36 -16.84 -25.88
N PRO A 222 24.87 -15.63 -26.19
CA PRO A 222 26.30 -15.37 -26.24
C PRO A 222 27.03 -15.65 -24.91
N GLU A 223 28.32 -16.02 -24.97
CA GLU A 223 29.13 -16.39 -23.78
C GLU A 223 29.27 -15.24 -22.77
N ASP A 224 29.33 -14.00 -23.25
CA ASP A 224 29.33 -12.79 -22.43
C ASP A 224 28.01 -12.58 -21.71
N VAL A 225 26.88 -12.67 -22.41
CA VAL A 225 25.53 -12.57 -21.82
C VAL A 225 25.29 -13.66 -20.78
N TYR A 226 25.74 -14.89 -21.04
CA TYR A 226 25.66 -15.98 -20.05
C TYR A 226 26.47 -15.69 -18.78
N SER A 227 27.65 -15.07 -18.91
CA SER A 227 28.46 -14.68 -17.76
C SER A 227 27.81 -13.56 -16.95
N GLU A 228 27.15 -12.61 -17.61
CA GLU A 228 26.41 -11.51 -16.97
C GLU A 228 25.17 -12.07 -16.25
N LEU A 229 24.35 -12.88 -16.94
CA LEU A 229 23.22 -13.60 -16.35
C LEU A 229 23.61 -14.36 -15.08
N ALA A 230 24.70 -15.13 -15.13
CA ALA A 230 25.16 -15.90 -13.98
C ALA A 230 25.57 -15.00 -12.79
N THR A 231 26.06 -13.79 -13.06
CA THR A 231 26.45 -12.82 -12.05
C THR A 231 25.21 -12.17 -11.43
N THR A 232 24.30 -11.65 -12.26
CA THR A 232 23.05 -11.02 -11.81
C THR A 232 22.21 -11.99 -10.98
N LEU A 233 22.08 -13.25 -11.41
CA LEU A 233 21.33 -14.26 -10.64
C LEU A 233 21.99 -14.61 -9.30
N ASP A 234 23.34 -14.62 -9.20
CA ASP A 234 24.04 -14.84 -7.93
C ASP A 234 23.81 -13.69 -6.95
N GLU A 235 23.79 -12.44 -7.46
CA GLU A 235 23.50 -11.23 -6.69
C GLU A 235 22.06 -11.20 -6.16
N LEU A 236 21.11 -11.65 -6.98
CA LEU A 236 19.69 -11.84 -6.61
C LEU A 236 19.45 -13.12 -5.79
N GLY A 237 20.49 -13.93 -5.54
CA GLY A 237 20.39 -15.14 -4.73
C GLY A 237 19.68 -16.33 -5.39
N LEU A 238 19.49 -16.31 -6.71
CA LEU A 238 18.87 -17.39 -7.48
C LEU A 238 19.95 -18.27 -8.15
N PRO A 239 20.11 -19.55 -7.77
CA PRO A 239 21.09 -20.41 -8.41
C PRO A 239 20.75 -20.69 -9.89
N LEU A 240 21.67 -20.38 -10.81
CA LEU A 240 21.49 -20.59 -12.26
C LEU A 240 20.98 -22.00 -12.62
N GLN A 241 21.40 -23.05 -11.91
CA GLN A 241 20.96 -24.43 -12.16
C GLN A 241 19.45 -24.65 -11.95
N MET A 242 18.77 -23.77 -11.19
CA MET A 242 17.31 -23.84 -11.02
C MET A 242 16.58 -23.33 -12.25
N VAL A 243 17.23 -22.47 -13.04
CA VAL A 243 16.61 -21.78 -14.17
C VAL A 243 17.30 -22.02 -15.53
N GLU A 244 18.28 -22.93 -15.59
CA GLU A 244 19.09 -23.19 -16.79
C GLU A 244 18.29 -23.69 -18.02
N ASN A 245 17.06 -24.18 -17.80
CA ASN A 245 16.21 -24.70 -18.88
C ASN A 245 15.19 -23.68 -19.39
N PHE A 246 15.13 -22.48 -18.81
CA PHE A 246 14.20 -21.44 -19.24
C PHE A 246 14.74 -20.63 -20.42
N LYS A 247 13.83 -20.09 -21.23
CA LYS A 247 14.10 -19.21 -22.37
C LYS A 247 14.46 -17.79 -21.91
N PRO A 248 15.14 -16.98 -22.75
CA PRO A 248 15.63 -15.67 -22.36
C PRO A 248 14.51 -14.71 -21.91
N TRP A 249 13.35 -14.69 -22.58
CA TRP A 249 12.22 -13.81 -22.20
C TRP A 249 11.76 -14.07 -20.76
N PHE A 250 11.67 -15.34 -20.36
CA PHE A 250 11.20 -15.71 -19.03
C PHE A 250 12.21 -15.32 -17.96
N LEU A 251 13.51 -15.48 -18.25
CA LEU A 251 14.58 -15.05 -17.36
C LEU A 251 14.60 -13.53 -17.21
N SER A 252 14.36 -12.77 -18.30
CA SER A 252 14.23 -11.31 -18.25
C SER A 252 13.13 -10.88 -17.28
N SER A 253 11.91 -11.42 -17.42
CA SER A 253 10.80 -11.12 -16.52
C SER A 253 11.07 -11.57 -15.08
N THR A 254 11.74 -12.71 -14.88
CA THR A 254 12.09 -13.24 -13.55
C THR A 254 13.10 -12.32 -12.85
N ILE A 255 14.11 -11.82 -13.56
CA ILE A 255 15.13 -10.93 -13.01
C ILE A 255 14.48 -9.62 -12.55
N GLN A 256 13.64 -9.01 -13.39
CA GLN A 256 12.91 -7.80 -13.03
C GLN A 256 12.05 -8.01 -11.79
N GLN A 257 11.28 -9.10 -11.73
CA GLN A 257 10.44 -9.42 -10.56
C GLN A 257 11.27 -9.57 -9.27
N LEU A 258 12.41 -10.25 -9.33
CA LEU A 258 13.29 -10.42 -8.16
C LEU A 258 13.91 -9.09 -7.70
N MET A 259 14.28 -8.21 -8.63
CA MET A 259 14.76 -6.87 -8.31
C MET A 259 13.67 -6.05 -7.62
N THR A 260 12.44 -6.04 -8.17
CA THR A 260 11.29 -5.37 -7.56
C THR A 260 11.03 -5.88 -6.13
N GLU A 261 11.07 -7.20 -5.92
CA GLU A 261 10.87 -7.82 -4.60
C GLU A 261 11.99 -7.43 -3.62
N GLN A 262 13.25 -7.49 -4.04
CA GLN A 262 14.40 -7.18 -3.20
C GLN A 262 14.44 -5.71 -2.77
N LEU A 263 13.94 -4.80 -3.61
CA LEU A 263 13.79 -3.37 -3.31
C LEU A 263 12.54 -3.05 -2.49
N GLY A 264 11.61 -4.00 -2.33
CA GLY A 264 10.36 -3.79 -1.60
C GLY A 264 9.30 -3.02 -2.38
N PHE A 265 9.40 -2.97 -3.71
CA PHE A 265 8.47 -2.24 -4.59
C PHE A 265 7.21 -3.05 -4.93
N MET A 266 6.67 -3.76 -3.94
CA MET A 266 5.60 -4.74 -4.10
C MET A 266 4.18 -4.13 -3.99
N HIS A 267 4.06 -2.81 -3.86
CA HIS A 267 2.79 -2.13 -3.61
C HIS A 267 2.26 -1.48 -4.89
N GLY A 268 2.07 -2.28 -5.95
CA GLY A 268 1.46 -1.86 -7.22
C GLY A 268 -0.01 -1.43 -7.09
N VAL A 269 -0.44 -0.51 -7.94
CA VAL A 269 -1.77 0.13 -7.88
C VAL A 269 -2.88 -0.83 -8.30
N ASP A 270 -2.61 -1.66 -9.29
CA ASP A 270 -3.45 -2.78 -9.69
C ASP A 270 -3.68 -3.77 -8.54
N GLN A 271 -2.62 -4.20 -7.86
CA GLN A 271 -2.71 -5.10 -6.71
C GLN A 271 -3.53 -4.47 -5.56
N TYR A 272 -3.29 -3.17 -5.27
CA TYR A 272 -4.03 -2.43 -4.24
C TYR A 272 -5.55 -2.47 -4.47
N PHE A 273 -6.02 -2.19 -5.68
CA PHE A 273 -7.46 -2.21 -5.98
C PHE A 273 -8.03 -3.63 -6.07
N LEU A 274 -7.26 -4.62 -6.52
CA LEU A 274 -7.71 -6.02 -6.54
C LEU A 274 -7.86 -6.61 -5.15
N ASP A 275 -6.93 -6.32 -4.24
CA ASP A 275 -7.02 -6.76 -2.85
C ASP A 275 -8.24 -6.14 -2.16
N ARG A 276 -8.51 -4.85 -2.41
CA ARG A 276 -9.71 -4.19 -1.90
C ARG A 276 -10.99 -4.74 -2.52
N ALA A 277 -11.01 -5.00 -3.83
CA ALA A 277 -12.17 -5.58 -4.51
C ALA A 277 -12.55 -6.94 -3.89
N THR A 278 -11.54 -7.75 -3.56
CA THR A 278 -11.71 -9.03 -2.86
C THR A 278 -12.23 -8.84 -1.43
N GLN A 279 -11.71 -7.85 -0.70
CA GLN A 279 -12.15 -7.55 0.68
C GLN A 279 -13.57 -7.00 0.75
N ASP A 280 -13.97 -6.22 -0.26
CA ASP A 280 -15.27 -5.57 -0.36
C ASP A 280 -16.33 -6.46 -1.04
N ASP A 281 -15.99 -7.71 -1.40
CA ASP A 281 -16.84 -8.65 -2.13
C ASP A 281 -17.40 -8.07 -3.46
N LYS A 282 -16.60 -7.25 -4.17
CA LYS A 282 -16.97 -6.71 -5.50
C LYS A 282 -16.84 -7.78 -6.58
N GLU A 283 -17.65 -7.66 -7.63
CA GLU A 283 -17.51 -8.52 -8.81
C GLU A 283 -16.22 -8.16 -9.57
N ILE A 284 -15.45 -9.17 -9.99
CA ILE A 284 -14.21 -8.99 -10.75
C ILE A 284 -14.37 -9.64 -12.12
N ILE A 285 -14.09 -8.88 -13.18
CA ILE A 285 -14.12 -9.36 -14.57
C ILE A 285 -12.81 -8.95 -15.25
N ALA A 286 -11.96 -9.92 -15.60
CA ALA A 286 -10.71 -9.64 -16.29
C ALA A 286 -10.93 -9.30 -17.78
N LEU A 287 -10.15 -8.36 -18.32
CA LEU A 287 -10.13 -8.03 -19.75
C LEU A 287 -9.38 -9.08 -20.58
N GLU A 288 -8.42 -9.76 -19.97
CA GLU A 288 -7.47 -10.64 -20.64
C GLU A 288 -7.20 -11.91 -19.82
N THR A 289 -6.56 -12.88 -20.45
CA THR A 289 -6.09 -14.11 -19.82
C THR A 289 -4.57 -14.09 -19.61
N VAL A 290 -4.11 -14.92 -18.66
CA VAL A 290 -2.67 -15.12 -18.43
C VAL A 290 -1.95 -15.67 -19.67
N GLU A 291 -2.60 -16.55 -20.44
CA GLU A 291 -2.02 -17.10 -21.67
C GLU A 291 -1.78 -15.99 -22.71
N GLU A 292 -2.77 -15.11 -22.92
CA GLU A 292 -2.65 -13.98 -23.86
C GLU A 292 -1.47 -13.08 -23.50
N GLN A 293 -1.30 -12.70 -22.22
CA GLN A 293 -0.16 -11.86 -21.82
C GLN A 293 1.20 -12.57 -21.94
N LEU A 294 1.31 -13.83 -21.51
CA LEU A 294 2.59 -14.55 -21.60
C LEU A 294 3.01 -14.80 -23.05
N SER A 295 2.05 -15.04 -23.93
CA SER A 295 2.30 -15.27 -25.36
C SER A 295 2.94 -14.06 -26.05
N ILE A 296 2.66 -12.82 -25.62
CA ILE A 296 3.27 -11.61 -26.19
C ILE A 296 4.80 -11.68 -26.13
N PHE A 297 5.34 -12.09 -24.98
CA PHE A 297 6.77 -12.24 -24.80
C PHE A 297 7.29 -13.51 -25.45
N ALA A 298 6.57 -14.63 -25.31
CA ALA A 298 7.01 -15.93 -25.78
C ALA A 298 7.04 -16.06 -27.32
N ASP A 299 6.19 -15.31 -28.04
CA ASP A 299 6.08 -15.35 -29.50
C ASP A 299 7.07 -14.42 -30.22
N THR A 300 7.85 -13.63 -29.47
CA THR A 300 8.95 -12.83 -30.03
C THR A 300 10.07 -13.71 -30.62
N SER A 301 10.90 -13.14 -31.51
CA SER A 301 12.02 -13.87 -32.12
C SER A 301 13.06 -14.26 -31.08
N ASP A 302 13.76 -15.39 -31.29
CA ASP A 302 14.85 -15.81 -30.40
C ASP A 302 15.89 -14.69 -30.18
N ASP A 303 16.25 -13.97 -31.25
CA ASP A 303 17.20 -12.84 -31.19
C ASP A 303 16.66 -11.70 -30.31
N TYR A 304 15.36 -11.39 -30.40
CA TYR A 304 14.74 -10.36 -29.56
C TYR A 304 14.56 -10.80 -28.12
N GLN A 305 14.31 -12.09 -27.86
CA GLN A 305 14.32 -12.62 -26.49
C GLN A 305 15.70 -12.47 -25.84
N ILE A 306 16.77 -12.68 -26.60
CA ILE A 306 18.13 -12.44 -26.10
C ILE A 306 18.33 -10.94 -25.79
N GLN A 307 17.86 -10.04 -26.66
CA GLN A 307 17.90 -8.59 -26.40
C GLN A 307 17.15 -8.23 -25.10
N MET A 308 15.91 -8.72 -24.92
CA MET A 308 15.15 -8.50 -23.68
C MET A 308 15.87 -9.01 -22.43
N LEU A 309 16.62 -10.12 -22.56
CA LEU A 309 17.45 -10.61 -21.48
C LEU A 309 18.61 -9.66 -21.23
N GLU A 310 19.37 -9.27 -22.26
CA GLU A 310 20.47 -8.30 -22.15
C GLU A 310 20.03 -7.00 -21.46
N ASP A 311 18.88 -6.44 -21.86
CA ASP A 311 18.33 -5.21 -21.29
C ASP A 311 17.91 -5.36 -19.82
N SER A 312 17.61 -6.57 -19.36
CA SER A 312 17.29 -6.85 -17.95
C SER A 312 18.51 -7.05 -17.05
N LEU A 313 19.71 -7.22 -17.61
CA LEU A 313 20.95 -7.48 -16.86
C LEU A 313 21.59 -6.17 -16.36
N VAL A 314 20.79 -5.35 -15.68
CA VAL A 314 21.21 -4.07 -15.09
C VAL A 314 21.64 -4.21 -13.63
N ASP A 315 22.35 -3.21 -13.11
CA ASP A 315 22.66 -3.13 -11.68
C ASP A 315 21.38 -2.78 -10.90
N ILE A 316 21.20 -3.38 -9.71
CA ILE A 316 20.00 -3.15 -8.90
C ILE A 316 19.90 -1.69 -8.41
N ASP A 317 21.03 -1.00 -8.20
CA ASP A 317 21.06 0.42 -7.81
C ASP A 317 20.59 1.31 -8.97
N ASP A 318 20.94 0.96 -10.22
CA ASP A 318 20.49 1.68 -11.41
C ASP A 318 18.99 1.44 -11.65
N TYR A 319 18.53 0.18 -11.52
CA TYR A 319 17.11 -0.17 -11.57
C TYR A 319 16.29 0.53 -10.48
N GLU A 320 16.80 0.61 -9.24
CA GLU A 320 16.15 1.36 -8.16
C GLU A 320 15.96 2.83 -8.53
N GLN A 321 16.99 3.46 -9.08
CA GLN A 321 16.92 4.87 -9.50
C GLN A 321 15.85 5.09 -10.57
N ASP A 322 15.82 4.25 -11.60
CA ASP A 322 14.86 4.35 -12.70
C ASP A 322 13.42 4.15 -12.19
N MET A 323 13.20 3.17 -11.31
CA MET A 323 11.88 2.93 -10.70
C MET A 323 11.42 4.09 -9.82
N LEU A 324 12.30 4.67 -9.00
CA LEU A 324 11.95 5.84 -8.18
C LEU A 324 11.61 7.07 -9.03
N GLU A 325 12.26 7.25 -10.18
CA GLU A 325 11.90 8.29 -11.14
C GLU A 325 10.51 8.04 -11.72
N LEU A 326 10.22 6.81 -12.19
CA LEU A 326 8.89 6.42 -12.67
C LEU A 326 7.79 6.62 -11.61
N PHE A 327 8.08 6.27 -10.35
CA PHE A 327 7.17 6.49 -9.24
C PHE A 327 6.89 7.97 -9.02
N SER A 328 7.90 8.84 -9.11
CA SER A 328 7.71 10.29 -9.02
C SER A 328 6.80 10.80 -10.14
N LEU A 329 7.08 10.40 -11.38
CA LEU A 329 6.30 10.82 -12.56
C LEU A 329 4.85 10.35 -12.48
N TYR A 330 4.63 9.10 -12.07
CA TYR A 330 3.29 8.55 -11.85
C TYR A 330 2.55 9.33 -10.74
N LYS A 331 3.22 9.62 -9.62
CA LYS A 331 2.63 10.40 -8.51
C LYS A 331 2.29 11.84 -8.90
N GLU A 332 3.08 12.44 -9.79
CA GLU A 332 2.88 13.81 -10.29
C GLU A 332 1.80 13.91 -11.39
N GLY A 333 1.46 12.81 -12.07
CA GLY A 333 0.50 12.78 -13.17
C GLY A 333 1.01 13.45 -14.45
N ASP A 334 2.34 13.55 -14.63
CA ASP A 334 2.93 14.15 -15.84
C ASP A 334 2.93 13.13 -16.99
N VAL A 335 1.83 13.12 -17.75
CA VAL A 335 1.63 12.22 -18.92
C VAL A 335 2.78 12.32 -19.91
N ASP A 336 3.19 13.54 -20.26
CA ASP A 336 4.15 13.80 -21.33
C ASP A 336 5.54 13.30 -20.92
N GLU A 337 5.96 13.58 -19.69
CA GLU A 337 7.26 13.14 -19.17
C GLU A 337 7.26 11.63 -18.91
N LEU A 338 6.18 11.06 -18.34
CA LEU A 338 6.06 9.61 -18.15
C LEU A 338 6.17 8.85 -19.48
N LEU A 339 5.47 9.31 -20.53
CA LEU A 339 5.54 8.71 -21.85
C LEU A 339 6.94 8.85 -22.45
N THR A 340 7.58 10.02 -22.30
CA THR A 340 8.93 10.26 -22.81
C THR A 340 9.95 9.32 -22.16
N THR A 341 9.86 9.14 -20.83
CA THR A 341 10.74 8.25 -20.07
C THR A 341 10.52 6.78 -20.43
N LEU A 342 9.27 6.34 -20.58
CA LEU A 342 8.97 4.92 -20.86
C LEU A 342 9.22 4.50 -22.31
N THR A 343 9.16 5.42 -23.28
CA THR A 343 9.30 5.09 -24.70
C THR A 343 10.69 5.32 -25.26
N ASP A 344 11.60 5.90 -24.47
CA ASP A 344 12.89 6.41 -24.92
C ASP A 344 12.74 7.17 -26.26
N ALA A 345 11.84 8.16 -26.28
CA ALA A 345 11.36 8.81 -27.51
C ALA A 345 12.47 9.49 -28.35
N GLU A 346 13.71 9.56 -27.85
CA GLU A 346 14.88 10.05 -28.57
C GLU A 346 15.55 8.98 -29.47
N VAL A 347 15.23 7.70 -29.29
CA VAL A 347 15.78 6.57 -30.03
C VAL A 347 14.72 5.96 -30.95
N GLU A 348 15.06 5.81 -32.24
CA GLU A 348 14.17 5.15 -33.18
C GLU A 348 14.17 3.64 -32.92
N PRO A 349 13.02 3.02 -32.59
CA PRO A 349 12.96 1.59 -32.30
C PRO A 349 13.25 0.77 -33.55
N SER A 350 13.91 -0.36 -33.35
CA SER A 350 14.08 -1.42 -34.33
C SER A 350 12.74 -1.99 -34.79
N ALA A 351 12.75 -2.76 -35.89
CA ALA A 351 11.54 -3.38 -36.39
C ALA A 351 10.97 -4.44 -35.44
N GLU A 352 11.81 -5.08 -34.63
CA GLU A 352 11.38 -6.06 -33.63
C GLU A 352 10.79 -5.37 -32.40
N GLU A 353 11.39 -4.27 -31.92
CA GLU A 353 10.81 -3.44 -30.86
C GLU A 353 9.47 -2.83 -31.27
N GLN A 354 9.35 -2.34 -32.51
CA GLN A 354 8.06 -1.84 -33.02
C GLN A 354 6.99 -2.92 -33.05
N ALA A 355 7.32 -4.14 -33.51
CA ALA A 355 6.37 -5.24 -33.55
C ALA A 355 6.00 -5.73 -32.13
N PHE A 356 6.95 -5.71 -31.21
CA PHE A 356 6.69 -6.02 -29.81
C PHE A 356 5.78 -4.98 -29.16
N MET A 357 6.03 -3.68 -29.37
CA MET A 357 5.16 -2.61 -28.86
C MET A 357 3.76 -2.64 -29.49
N GLU A 358 3.63 -2.98 -30.77
CA GLU A 358 2.32 -3.18 -31.43
C GLU A 358 1.52 -4.30 -30.73
N ALA A 359 2.18 -5.40 -30.36
CA ALA A 359 1.54 -6.50 -29.62
C ALA A 359 1.29 -6.18 -28.13
N LEU A 360 2.23 -5.50 -27.47
CA LEU A 360 2.18 -5.17 -26.04
C LEU A 360 1.19 -4.04 -25.72
N ASN A 361 0.96 -3.12 -26.66
CA ASN A 361 0.11 -1.94 -26.48
C ASN A 361 -1.07 -1.94 -27.46
N ASP A 362 -0.81 -1.80 -28.77
CA ASP A 362 -1.84 -1.46 -29.75
C ASP A 362 -2.93 -2.54 -29.87
N GLU A 363 -2.53 -3.79 -30.15
CA GLU A 363 -3.48 -4.90 -30.33
C GLU A 363 -4.34 -5.12 -29.08
N ARG A 364 -3.73 -4.98 -27.89
CA ARG A 364 -4.42 -5.08 -26.60
C ARG A 364 -5.36 -3.92 -26.38
N ASN A 365 -4.96 -2.68 -26.69
CA ASN A 365 -5.80 -1.50 -26.54
C ASN A 365 -7.09 -1.60 -27.36
N PHE A 366 -7.03 -2.17 -28.58
CA PHE A 366 -8.24 -2.44 -29.35
C PHE A 366 -9.13 -3.49 -28.68
N GLY A 367 -8.58 -4.60 -28.18
CA GLY A 367 -9.37 -5.63 -27.48
C GLY A 367 -9.98 -5.16 -26.16
N MET A 368 -9.23 -4.36 -25.39
CA MET A 368 -9.70 -3.72 -24.17
C MET A 368 -10.82 -2.73 -24.47
N ALA A 369 -10.64 -1.85 -25.47
CA ALA A 369 -11.65 -0.89 -25.88
C ALA A 369 -12.94 -1.56 -26.39
N ASP A 370 -12.82 -2.63 -27.18
CA ASP A 370 -13.96 -3.45 -27.63
C ASP A 370 -14.76 -3.98 -26.42
N THR A 371 -14.07 -4.52 -25.42
CA THR A 371 -14.71 -5.06 -24.19
C THR A 371 -15.37 -3.95 -23.34
N ILE A 372 -14.70 -2.80 -23.21
CA ILE A 372 -15.24 -1.63 -22.50
C ILE A 372 -16.48 -1.08 -23.22
N ALA A 373 -16.46 -1.04 -24.55
CA ALA A 373 -17.61 -0.65 -25.35
C ALA A 373 -18.79 -1.63 -25.15
N GLU A 374 -18.53 -2.94 -25.01
CA GLU A 374 -19.58 -3.90 -24.65
C GLU A 374 -20.23 -3.56 -23.31
N PHE A 375 -19.45 -3.24 -22.25
CA PHE A 375 -20.01 -2.79 -20.97
C PHE A 375 -20.88 -1.55 -21.11
N LEU A 376 -20.40 -0.54 -21.84
CA LEU A 376 -21.14 0.70 -22.11
C LEU A 376 -22.45 0.45 -22.88
N GLU A 377 -22.49 -0.55 -23.77
CA GLU A 377 -23.68 -0.89 -24.56
C GLU A 377 -24.70 -1.77 -23.81
N GLU A 378 -24.31 -2.47 -22.75
CA GLU A 378 -25.24 -3.31 -21.97
C GLU A 378 -26.36 -2.50 -21.30
N ASP A 379 -26.11 -1.22 -20.99
CA ASP A 379 -27.06 -0.28 -20.35
C ASP A 379 -27.75 -0.91 -19.12
N ASN A 380 -26.98 -1.66 -18.34
CA ASN A 380 -27.44 -2.37 -17.14
C ASN A 380 -27.51 -1.46 -15.91
N GLY A 381 -26.88 -0.28 -15.98
CA GLY A 381 -26.84 0.72 -14.91
C GLY A 381 -25.70 0.51 -13.91
N ASP A 382 -24.78 -0.42 -14.20
CA ASP A 382 -23.64 -0.72 -13.34
C ASP A 382 -22.53 0.32 -13.53
N THR A 383 -21.72 0.47 -12.48
CA THR A 383 -20.49 1.28 -12.51
C THR A 383 -19.28 0.35 -12.54
N TYR A 384 -18.45 0.47 -13.59
CA TYR A 384 -17.24 -0.31 -13.77
C TYR A 384 -16.01 0.52 -13.40
N PHE A 385 -15.09 -0.08 -12.65
CA PHE A 385 -13.78 0.49 -12.35
C PHE A 385 -12.70 -0.35 -13.03
N VAL A 386 -12.27 0.11 -14.21
CA VAL A 386 -11.27 -0.54 -15.05
C VAL A 386 -9.89 -0.11 -14.61
N ILE A 387 -9.01 -1.07 -14.32
CA ILE A 387 -7.62 -0.85 -13.94
C ILE A 387 -6.68 -1.48 -14.99
N VAL A 388 -5.97 -0.63 -15.71
CA VAL A 388 -5.02 -1.01 -16.78
C VAL A 388 -3.73 -0.22 -16.61
N GLY A 389 -2.59 -0.77 -17.01
CA GLY A 389 -1.31 -0.09 -16.98
C GLY A 389 -1.40 1.26 -17.67
N SER A 390 -0.78 2.30 -17.10
CA SER A 390 -0.94 3.69 -17.56
C SER A 390 -0.70 3.89 -19.07
N LEU A 391 0.21 3.11 -19.67
CA LEU A 391 0.48 3.16 -21.12
C LEU A 391 -0.76 2.88 -21.97
N HIS A 392 -1.66 2.00 -21.54
CA HIS A 392 -2.92 1.69 -22.23
C HIS A 392 -3.87 2.90 -22.33
N LEU A 393 -3.66 3.93 -21.51
CA LEU A 393 -4.47 5.15 -21.48
C LEU A 393 -3.78 6.37 -22.10
N ILE A 394 -2.45 6.33 -22.26
CA ILE A 394 -1.67 7.50 -22.70
C ILE A 394 -0.82 7.28 -23.96
N MET A 395 -0.48 6.04 -24.32
CA MET A 395 0.31 5.73 -25.53
C MET A 395 -0.58 5.42 -26.73
N GLU A 396 -0.56 6.32 -27.72
CA GLU A 396 -1.36 6.17 -28.94
C GLU A 396 -0.98 4.94 -29.77
N PRO A 397 -1.96 4.18 -30.31
CA PRO A 397 -3.40 4.27 -30.04
C PRO A 397 -3.72 3.78 -28.62
N HIS A 398 -4.28 4.65 -27.77
CA HIS A 398 -4.66 4.31 -26.40
C HIS A 398 -6.17 4.09 -26.29
N VAL A 399 -6.63 3.37 -25.26
CA VAL A 399 -8.05 3.01 -25.07
C VAL A 399 -8.96 4.25 -25.12
N VAL A 400 -8.54 5.37 -24.53
CA VAL A 400 -9.30 6.63 -24.56
C VAL A 400 -9.53 7.12 -26.00
N SER A 401 -8.51 7.16 -26.86
CA SER A 401 -8.64 7.66 -28.23
C SER A 401 -9.45 6.70 -29.11
N ILE A 402 -9.36 5.40 -28.84
CA ILE A 402 -10.17 4.38 -29.52
C ILE A 402 -11.66 4.59 -29.20
N LEU A 403 -12.01 4.75 -27.92
CA LEU A 403 -13.40 5.00 -27.50
C LEU A 403 -13.94 6.34 -28.04
N GLU A 404 -13.10 7.39 -28.10
CA GLU A 404 -13.48 8.66 -28.73
C GLU A 404 -13.76 8.51 -30.23
N ASP A 405 -12.95 7.73 -30.95
CA ASP A 405 -13.14 7.43 -32.37
C ASP A 405 -14.42 6.61 -32.64
N GLU A 406 -14.85 5.80 -31.66
CA GLU A 406 -16.14 5.10 -31.67
C GLU A 406 -17.34 6.00 -31.35
N GLY A 407 -17.09 7.20 -30.83
CA GLY A 407 -18.08 8.25 -30.60
C GLY A 407 -18.53 8.41 -29.15
N TYR A 408 -17.83 7.80 -28.20
CA TYR A 408 -18.03 8.05 -26.77
C TYR A 408 -17.42 9.41 -26.37
N GLU A 409 -18.00 10.06 -25.36
CA GLU A 409 -17.41 11.23 -24.71
C GLU A 409 -16.62 10.75 -23.49
N VAL A 410 -15.30 10.95 -23.51
CA VAL A 410 -14.39 10.53 -22.45
C VAL A 410 -13.92 11.77 -21.68
N GLU A 411 -14.25 11.86 -20.39
CA GLU A 411 -13.87 12.97 -19.51
C GLU A 411 -12.59 12.62 -18.74
N HIS A 412 -11.59 13.51 -18.79
CA HIS A 412 -10.43 13.44 -17.90
C HIS A 412 -10.81 13.99 -16.51
N VAL A 413 -10.79 13.14 -15.49
CA VAL A 413 -11.27 13.43 -14.13
C VAL A 413 -10.14 13.92 -13.21
N TYR A 414 -8.98 13.27 -13.29
CA TYR A 414 -7.79 13.60 -12.52
C TYR A 414 -6.52 13.30 -13.32
#